data_AF-A0A2H9TED3-F1
#
_entry.id   AF-A0A2H9TED3-F1
#
_cell.length_a   1.000
_cell.length_b   1.000
_cell.length_c   1.000
_cell.angle_alpha   90.00
_cell.angle_beta   90.00
_cell.angle_gamma   90.00
#
_symmetry.space_group_name_H-M   'P 1'
#
loop_
_entity.id
_entity.type
_entity.pdbx_description
1 polymer ?
#
loop_
_entity_poly.entity_id
_entity_poly.type
_entity_poly.pdbx_seq_one_letter_code
_entity_poly.pdbx_strand_id
1 'polypeptide(L)' 'MNRGLKIVLGVLLFITPLYLIIPGMPLSDWGEAAWELIQGALTLFVLILGIILIIFGINELKN' A
#
# COMPACT_ATOMS: atom_id res chain seq x y z
N MET A 1 -14.51 -20.03 25.74
CA MET A 1 -13.57 -18.90 25.96
C MET A 1 -14.10 -18.04 27.10
N ASN A 2 -13.32 -17.85 28.17
CA ASN A 2 -13.74 -17.08 29.35
C ASN A 2 -14.00 -15.61 28.97
N ARG A 3 -15.02 -14.99 29.58
CA ARG A 3 -15.36 -13.57 29.40
C ARG A 3 -14.17 -12.65 29.71
N GLY A 4 -13.38 -12.97 30.72
CA GLY A 4 -12.15 -12.22 31.05
C GLY A 4 -11.13 -12.25 29.91
N LEU A 5 -10.91 -13.43 29.30
CA LEU A 5 -9.97 -13.58 28.18
C LEU A 5 -10.44 -12.80 26.93
N LYS A 6 -11.76 -12.76 26.66
CA LYS A 6 -12.33 -11.94 25.58
C LYS A 6 -12.00 -10.46 25.74
N ILE A 7 -12.12 -9.94 26.97
CA ILE A 7 -11.85 -8.53 27.27
C ILE A 7 -10.36 -8.22 27.08
N VAL A 8 -9.47 -9.06 27.62
CA VAL A 8 -8.01 -8.89 27.48
C VAL A 8 -7.58 -8.90 26.01
N LEU A 9 -8.10 -9.85 25.22
CA LEU A 9 -7.80 -9.92 23.79
C LEU A 9 -8.35 -8.72 23.02
N GLY A 10 -9.55 -8.23 23.37
CA GLY A 10 -10.12 -7.02 22.77
C GLY A 10 -9.29 -5.78 23.05
N VAL A 11 -8.79 -5.63 24.29
CA VAL A 11 -7.91 -4.54 24.67
C VAL A 11 -6.57 -4.62 23.95
N LEU A 12 -5.95 -5.81 23.89
CA LEU A 12 -4.70 -6.03 23.14
C LEU A 12 -4.86 -5.70 21.65
N LEU A 13 -5.96 -6.11 21.04
CA LEU A 13 -6.28 -5.79 19.64
C LEU A 13 -6.39 -4.29 19.39
N PHE A 14 -6.80 -3.51 20.38
CA PHE A 14 -6.92 -2.06 20.25
C PHE A 14 -5.61 -1.32 20.52
N ILE A 15 -4.87 -1.73 21.56
CA ILE A 15 -3.63 -1.04 21.97
C ILE A 15 -2.47 -1.36 21.04
N THR A 16 -2.37 -2.59 20.53
CA THR A 16 -1.22 -3.03 19.73
C THR A 16 -1.07 -2.22 18.43
N PRO A 17 -2.12 -1.99 17.62
CA PRO A 17 -2.01 -1.15 16.43
C PRO A 17 -1.62 0.29 16.77
N LEU A 18 -2.23 0.86 17.82
CA LEU A 18 -1.93 2.22 18.27
C LEU A 18 -0.48 2.36 18.73
N TYR A 19 0.08 1.34 19.39
CA TYR A 19 1.48 1.35 19.80
C TYR A 19 2.43 1.28 18.60
N LEU A 20 2.12 0.43 17.61
CA LEU A 20 3.02 0.20 16.48
C LEU A 20 3.14 1.38 15.52
N ILE A 21 2.15 2.29 15.49
CA ILE A 21 2.12 3.47 14.60
C ILE A 21 2.68 4.75 15.22
N ILE A 22 3.07 4.74 16.51
CA ILE A 22 3.65 5.92 17.18
C ILE A 22 5.06 6.18 16.63
N PRO A 23 5.49 7.46 16.48
CA PRO A 23 6.84 7.78 16.03
C PRO A 23 7.93 7.05 16.83
N GLY A 24 8.87 6.42 16.12
CA GLY A 24 9.95 5.62 16.72
C GLY A 24 9.62 4.12 16.90
N MET A 25 8.47 3.66 16.42
CA MET A 25 8.05 2.26 16.43
C MET A 25 8.13 1.62 15.03
N PRO A 26 8.15 0.28 14.92
CA PRO A 26 8.48 -0.40 13.65
C PRO A 26 7.51 -0.12 12.49
N LEU A 27 6.27 0.27 12.78
CA LEU A 27 5.27 0.62 11.78
C LEU A 27 4.98 2.12 11.81
N SER A 28 5.85 2.99 12.33
CA SER A 28 5.63 4.44 12.25
C SER A 28 5.56 4.91 10.79
N ASP A 29 6.39 4.32 9.93
CA ASP A 29 6.62 4.77 8.55
C ASP A 29 5.81 3.95 7.54
N TRP A 30 4.94 3.05 8.03
CA TRP A 30 4.12 2.18 7.17
C TRP A 30 3.22 2.97 6.22
N GLY A 31 2.74 4.14 6.65
CA GLY A 31 1.92 5.04 5.85
C GLY A 31 2.71 5.64 4.70
N GLU A 32 3.96 6.04 4.96
CA GLU A 32 4.86 6.56 3.94
C GLU A 32 5.25 5.47 2.94
N ALA A 33 5.64 4.28 3.43
CA ALA A 33 5.98 3.14 2.58
C ALA A 33 4.80 2.70 1.69
N ALA A 34 3.59 2.66 2.24
CA ALA A 34 2.38 2.35 1.46
C ALA A 34 2.09 3.42 0.41
N TRP A 35 2.32 4.69 0.75
CA TRP A 35 2.15 5.81 -0.17
C TRP A 35 3.16 5.74 -1.33
N GLU A 36 4.43 5.49 -1.04
CA GLU A 36 5.48 5.30 -2.04
C GLU A 36 5.19 4.11 -2.96
N LEU A 37 4.67 3.00 -2.41
CA LEU A 37 4.25 1.84 -3.20
C LEU A 37 3.15 2.21 -4.21
N ILE A 38 2.13 2.96 -3.76
CA ILE A 38 1.03 3.43 -4.64
C ILE A 38 1.58 4.35 -5.73
N GLN A 39 2.46 5.29 -5.37
CA GLN A 39 3.08 6.18 -6.33
C GLN A 39 3.90 5.41 -7.37
N GLY A 40 4.75 4.48 -6.94
CA GLY A 40 5.53 3.63 -7.84
C GLY A 40 4.66 2.78 -8.78
N ALA A 41 3.57 2.22 -8.26
CA ALA A 41 2.62 1.45 -9.07
C ALA A 41 1.95 2.33 -10.15
N LEU A 42 1.55 3.56 -9.80
CA LEU A 42 0.98 4.51 -10.75
C LEU A 42 1.99 4.92 -11.83
N THR A 43 3.25 5.17 -11.47
CA THR A 43 4.31 5.48 -12.43
C THR A 43 4.50 4.35 -13.43
N LEU A 44 4.58 3.10 -12.96
CA LEU A 44 4.70 1.93 -13.83
C LEU A 44 3.50 1.78 -14.76
N PHE A 45 2.30 2.01 -14.25
CA PHE A 45 1.07 1.96 -15.05
C PHE A 45 1.09 2.97 -16.21
N VAL A 46 1.45 4.22 -15.94
CA VAL A 46 1.58 5.27 -16.96
C VAL A 46 2.65 4.92 -18.01
N LEU A 47 3.78 4.38 -17.56
CA LEU A 47 4.87 3.99 -18.46
C LEU A 47 4.42 2.88 -19.43
N ILE A 48 3.74 1.85 -18.91
CA ILE A 48 3.20 0.76 -19.74
C ILE A 48 2.18 1.30 -20.75
N LEU A 49 1.27 2.18 -20.33
CA LEU A 49 0.32 2.82 -21.23
C LEU A 49 1.03 3.62 -22.34
N GLY A 50 2.08 4.37 -22.00
CA GLY A 50 2.87 5.11 -22.98
C GLY A 50 3.49 4.20 -24.04
N ILE A 51 4.07 3.08 -23.63
CA ILE A 51 4.63 2.08 -24.56
C ILE A 51 3.54 1.52 -25.48
N ILE A 52 2.39 1.17 -24.91
CA ILE A 52 1.26 0.63 -25.68
C ILE A 52 0.81 1.62 -26.76
N LEU A 53 0.66 2.90 -26.40
CA LEU A 53 0.26 3.95 -27.34
C LEU A 53 1.29 4.14 -28.46
N ILE A 54 2.59 4.09 -28.15
CA ILE A 54 3.65 4.15 -29.15
C ILE A 54 3.53 2.97 -30.14
N ILE A 55 3.32 1.75 -29.64
CA ILE A 55 3.16 0.56 -30.47
C ILE A 55 1.95 0.71 -31.39
N PHE A 56 0.81 1.16 -30.86
CA PHE A 56 -0.39 1.41 -31.66
C PHE A 56 -0.13 2.45 -32.75
N GLY A 57 0.51 3.57 -32.41
CA GLY A 57 0.84 4.61 -33.38
C GLY A 57 1.78 4.11 -34.49
N ILE A 58 2.80 3.32 -34.16
CA ILE A 58 3.71 2.72 -35.16
C ILE A 58 2.93 1.75 -36.05
N ASN A 59 2.03 0.95 -35.49
CA ASN A 59 1.23 0.00 -36.26
C ASN A 59 0.26 0.71 -37.22
N GLU A 60 -0.30 1.85 -36.80
CA GLU A 60 -1.14 2.69 -37.66
C GLU A 60 -0.35 3.35 -38.80
N LEU A 61 0.89 3.79 -38.56
CA LEU A 61 1.77 4.35 -39.60
C LEU A 61 2.27 3.32 -40.62
N LYS A 62 2.29 2.04 -40.26
CA LYS A 62 2.79 0.94 -41.12
C LYS A 62 1.73 0.39 -42.08
N ASN A 63 0.45 0.56 -41.75
CA ASN A 63 -0.69 0.22 -42.61
C ASN A 63 -1.08 1.38 -43.52
#